data_AF-A0A953CF74-F1
#
_entry.id   AF-A0A953CF74-F1
#
_cell.length_a   1.000
_cell.length_b   1.000
_cell.length_c   1.000
_cell.angle_alpha   90.00
_cell.angle_beta   90.00
_cell.angle_gamma   90.00
#
_symmetry.space_group_name_H-M   'P 1'
#
loop_
_entity.id
_entity.type
_entity.pdbx_description
1 polymer ?
#
loop_
_entity_poly.entity_id
_entity_poly.type
_entity_poly.pdbx_seq_one_letter_code
_entity_poly.pdbx_strand_id
1 'polypeptide(L)'
;MTQAASRAAGADTGLLPLLIEASDSVQALLAEAAASVRLKVTEGGKISSAALEREQHAAHGYAWLATYVESVRQLAAYTGRMIETNRFGEIEELLVRVGAGEYLAQIFGGIPMSQGEMLRLADLGVTEQKAAARMTPAVKELIAGNNAETRAALAKLIAKAQGSLTIGDAGLDETLDAMRAEMHRFAESEVVPHAHEWHLKNEYIPMDIISKMAELGVFGLT
;
A
#
# COMPACT_ATOMS: atom_id res chain seq x y z
N MET A 1 -24.93 -17.89 -15.63
CA MET A 1 -24.34 -18.38 -16.91
C MET A 1 -24.07 -17.14 -17.75
N THR A 2 -22.86 -16.73 -18.10
CA THR A 2 -21.54 -17.34 -18.03
C THR A 2 -20.56 -16.17 -18.12
N GLN A 3 -19.89 -15.80 -17.02
CA GLN A 3 -18.78 -14.84 -17.06
C GLN A 3 -17.49 -15.57 -16.68
N ALA A 4 -17.23 -16.66 -17.41
CA ALA A 4 -15.89 -17.18 -17.58
C ALA A 4 -15.21 -16.29 -18.63
N ALA A 5 -14.87 -15.06 -18.23
CA ALA A 5 -14.05 -14.19 -19.05
C ALA A 5 -12.65 -14.80 -19.12
N SER A 6 -12.24 -15.17 -20.34
CA SER A 6 -10.87 -15.42 -20.80
C SER A 6 -9.83 -15.64 -19.70
N ARG A 7 -9.64 -16.91 -19.29
CA ARG A 7 -8.45 -17.35 -18.56
C ARG A 7 -7.26 -17.28 -19.53
N ALA A 8 -6.65 -16.11 -19.64
CA ALA A 8 -5.34 -15.96 -20.25
C ALA A 8 -4.29 -16.71 -19.40
N ALA A 9 -3.27 -17.24 -20.08
CA ALA A 9 -2.19 -18.05 -19.56
C ALA A 9 -1.61 -17.51 -18.23
N GLY A 10 -1.27 -18.44 -17.32
CA GLY A 10 -0.96 -18.17 -15.92
C GLY A 10 -0.10 -16.93 -15.69
N ALA A 11 -0.57 -16.08 -14.76
CA ALA A 11 0.20 -14.95 -14.25
C ALA A 11 1.60 -15.42 -13.86
N ASP A 12 2.61 -14.63 -14.23
CA ASP A 12 4.01 -14.98 -14.08
C ASP A 12 4.34 -15.25 -12.61
N THR A 13 4.54 -16.53 -12.27
CA THR A 13 4.94 -16.96 -10.92
C THR A 13 6.32 -16.43 -10.52
N GLY A 14 7.09 -15.86 -11.47
CA GLY A 14 8.40 -15.26 -11.22
C GLY A 14 8.35 -14.01 -10.35
N LEU A 15 7.21 -13.31 -10.25
CA LEU A 15 7.11 -12.08 -9.45
C LEU A 15 7.21 -12.33 -7.94
N LEU A 16 6.61 -13.42 -7.43
CA LEU A 16 6.57 -13.70 -5.99
C LEU A 16 7.97 -13.93 -5.40
N PRO A 17 8.86 -14.76 -5.99
CA PRO A 17 10.23 -14.89 -5.50
C PRO A 17 10.99 -13.56 -5.43
N LEU A 18 10.83 -12.68 -6.43
CA LEU A 18 11.46 -11.36 -6.44
C LEU A 18 10.95 -10.48 -5.28
N LEU A 19 9.64 -10.48 -5.04
CA LEU A 19 9.04 -9.73 -3.94
C LEU A 19 9.50 -10.23 -2.57
N ILE A 20 9.64 -11.54 -2.38
CA ILE A 20 10.15 -12.13 -1.15
C ILE A 20 11.60 -11.69 -0.91
N GLU A 21 12.48 -11.86 -1.91
CA GLU A 21 13.88 -11.45 -1.79
C GLU A 21 14.02 -9.95 -1.52
N ALA A 22 13.27 -9.12 -2.24
CA ALA A 22 13.29 -7.68 -2.06
C ALA A 22 12.77 -7.28 -0.67
N SER A 23 11.69 -7.92 -0.19
CA SER A 23 11.14 -7.70 1.14
C SER A 23 12.17 -8.03 2.23
N ASP A 24 12.85 -9.17 2.14
CA ASP A 24 13.89 -9.56 3.09
C ASP A 24 15.06 -8.56 3.09
N SER A 25 15.46 -8.09 1.90
CA SER A 25 16.51 -7.09 1.76
C SER A 25 16.15 -5.77 2.46
N VAL A 26 14.95 -5.22 2.23
CA VAL A 26 14.54 -3.95 2.83
C VAL A 26 14.16 -4.07 4.31
N GLN A 27 13.76 -5.25 4.78
CA GLN A 27 13.63 -5.51 6.23
C GLN A 27 14.98 -5.45 6.93
N ALA A 28 16.04 -5.99 6.32
CA ALA A 28 17.38 -5.88 6.88
C ALA A 28 17.90 -4.44 6.86
N LEU A 29 17.58 -3.67 5.81
CA LEU A 29 17.83 -2.22 5.76
C LEU A 29 17.11 -1.47 6.90
N LEU A 30 15.85 -1.81 7.18
CA LEU A 30 15.08 -1.24 8.28
C LEU A 30 15.73 -1.52 9.64
N ALA A 31 16.20 -2.76 9.86
CA ALA A 31 16.90 -3.12 11.09
C ALA A 31 18.21 -2.33 11.28
N GLU A 32 18.95 -2.10 10.20
CA GLU A 32 20.15 -1.25 10.23
C GLU A 32 19.81 0.20 10.56
N ALA A 33 18.76 0.77 9.96
CA ALA A 33 18.27 2.11 10.27
C ALA A 33 17.79 2.20 11.73
N ALA A 34 17.08 1.20 12.23
CA ALA A 34 16.61 1.13 13.62
C ALA A 34 17.78 1.19 14.60
N ALA A 35 18.86 0.44 14.34
CA ALA A 35 20.05 0.44 15.17
C ALA A 35 20.71 1.84 15.20
N SER A 36 20.86 2.48 14.04
CA SER A 36 21.44 3.82 13.93
C SER A 36 20.58 4.89 14.62
N VAL A 37 19.27 4.89 14.42
CA VAL A 37 18.35 5.85 15.08
C VAL A 37 18.34 5.65 16.59
N ARG A 38 18.34 4.40 17.07
CA ARG A 38 18.38 4.07 18.50
C ARG A 38 19.57 4.70 19.22
N LEU A 39 20.74 4.76 18.58
CA LEU A 39 21.93 5.41 19.15
C LEU A 39 21.74 6.91 19.37
N LYS A 40 20.93 7.57 18.55
CA LYS A 40 20.67 9.03 18.65
C LYS A 40 19.62 9.39 19.70
N VAL A 41 18.68 8.46 19.97
CA VAL A 41 17.49 8.72 20.80
C VAL A 41 17.52 8.04 22.17
N THR A 42 18.59 7.30 22.48
CA THR A 42 18.75 6.60 23.77
C THR A 42 19.70 7.38 24.68
N GLU A 43 19.26 7.71 25.90
CA GLU A 43 20.06 8.34 26.94
C GLU A 43 19.91 7.52 28.24
N GLY A 44 21.02 7.22 28.92
CA GLY A 44 20.97 6.42 30.16
C GLY A 44 20.34 5.02 29.99
N GLY A 45 20.42 4.43 28.80
CA GLY A 45 19.87 3.10 28.50
C GLY A 45 18.36 3.07 28.23
N LYS A 46 17.69 4.22 28.14
CA LYS A 46 16.26 4.34 27.81
C LYS A 46 16.05 5.33 26.67
N ILE A 47 14.95 5.18 25.93
CA ILE A 47 14.56 6.17 24.93
C ILE A 47 14.22 7.47 25.66
N SER A 48 14.84 8.58 25.22
CA SER A 48 14.65 9.91 25.77
C SER A 48 13.67 10.70 24.91
N SER A 49 12.63 11.27 25.53
CA SER A 49 11.66 12.11 24.83
C SER A 49 12.30 13.36 24.24
N ALA A 50 13.20 14.00 24.99
CA ALA A 50 13.96 15.16 24.53
C ALA A 50 14.88 14.82 23.35
N ALA A 51 15.49 13.64 23.35
CA ALA A 51 16.30 13.18 22.23
C ALA A 51 15.44 12.85 20.99
N LEU A 52 14.26 12.26 21.18
CA LEU A 52 13.29 12.04 20.10
C LEU A 52 12.82 13.34 19.46
N GLU A 53 12.56 14.37 20.26
CA GLU A 53 12.15 15.70 19.76
C GLU A 53 13.28 16.37 18.97
N ARG A 54 14.52 16.31 19.48
CA ARG A 54 15.70 16.81 18.76
C ARG A 54 15.94 16.07 17.44
N GLU A 55 15.73 14.76 17.43
CA GLU A 55 15.95 13.89 16.27
C GLU A 55 14.64 13.56 15.53
N GLN A 56 13.64 14.45 15.60
CA GLN A 56 12.27 14.18 15.11
C GLN A 56 12.25 13.74 13.64
N HIS A 57 13.04 14.38 12.78
CA HIS A 57 13.16 13.98 11.37
C HIS A 57 13.60 12.52 11.21
N ALA A 58 14.58 12.07 12.00
CA ALA A 58 15.05 10.69 11.94
C ALA A 58 14.05 9.71 12.57
N ALA A 59 13.35 10.11 13.63
CA ALA A 59 12.32 9.29 14.28
C ALA A 59 11.09 9.09 13.38
N HIS A 60 10.55 10.18 12.83
CA HIS A 60 9.45 10.13 11.85
C HIS A 60 9.89 9.45 10.56
N GLY A 61 11.10 9.76 10.09
CA GLY A 61 11.70 9.11 8.93
C GLY A 61 11.79 7.60 9.08
N TYR A 62 12.25 7.11 10.23
CA TYR A 62 12.24 5.69 10.53
C TYR A 62 10.83 5.07 10.43
N ALA A 63 9.81 5.77 10.94
CA ALA A 63 8.42 5.32 10.81
C ALA A 63 7.97 5.23 9.34
N TRP A 64 8.30 6.23 8.51
CA TRP A 64 8.02 6.21 7.07
C TRP A 64 8.74 5.08 6.33
N LEU A 65 10.03 4.86 6.63
CA LEU A 65 10.76 3.71 6.10
C LEU A 65 10.09 2.39 6.51
N ALA A 66 9.70 2.25 7.78
CA ALA A 66 9.00 1.07 8.27
C ALA A 66 7.67 0.84 7.53
N THR A 67 6.90 1.89 7.28
CA THR A 67 5.67 1.83 6.49
C THR A 67 5.91 1.32 5.08
N TYR A 68 6.96 1.80 4.40
CA TYR A 68 7.28 1.39 3.04
C TYR A 68 7.78 -0.07 2.98
N VAL A 69 8.63 -0.46 3.92
CA VAL A 69 9.11 -1.85 4.07
C VAL A 69 7.95 -2.80 4.32
N GLU A 70 7.03 -2.41 5.21
CA GLU A 70 5.83 -3.18 5.50
C GLU A 70 4.91 -3.27 4.28
N SER A 71 4.75 -2.20 3.51
CA SER A 71 3.99 -2.24 2.26
C SER A 71 4.56 -3.24 1.26
N VAL A 72 5.89 -3.26 1.05
CA VAL A 72 6.53 -4.26 0.16
C VAL A 72 6.29 -5.68 0.67
N ARG A 73 6.41 -5.89 2.00
CA ARG A 73 6.13 -7.19 2.62
C ARG A 73 4.67 -7.63 2.43
N GLN A 74 3.72 -6.71 2.57
CA GLN A 74 2.29 -7.01 2.39
C GLN A 74 1.93 -7.24 0.93
N LEU A 75 2.58 -6.57 -0.02
CA LEU A 75 2.46 -6.88 -1.45
C LEU A 75 2.93 -8.31 -1.75
N ALA A 76 4.09 -8.73 -1.21
CA ALA A 76 4.58 -10.10 -1.35
C ALA A 76 3.58 -11.12 -0.76
N ALA A 77 3.09 -10.85 0.45
CA ALA A 77 2.15 -11.74 1.13
C ALA A 77 0.79 -11.82 0.42
N TYR A 78 0.29 -10.68 -0.10
CA TYR A 78 -0.89 -10.62 -0.94
C TYR A 78 -0.71 -11.46 -2.21
N THR A 79 0.38 -11.26 -2.95
CA THR A 79 0.68 -12.05 -4.15
C THR A 79 0.70 -13.55 -3.85
N GLY A 80 1.34 -13.97 -2.75
CA GLY A 80 1.35 -15.37 -2.32
C GLY A 80 -0.07 -15.94 -2.14
N ARG A 81 -0.90 -15.28 -1.33
CA ARG A 81 -2.30 -15.72 -1.08
C ARG A 81 -3.13 -15.76 -2.36
N MET A 82 -2.97 -14.76 -3.23
CA MET A 82 -3.73 -14.68 -4.47
C MET A 82 -3.33 -15.76 -5.47
N ILE A 83 -2.04 -16.13 -5.52
CA ILE A 83 -1.56 -17.26 -6.32
C ILE A 83 -2.12 -18.57 -5.77
N GLU A 84 -2.02 -18.80 -4.45
CA GLU A 84 -2.54 -20.01 -3.78
C GLU A 84 -4.04 -20.22 -4.03
N THR A 85 -4.80 -19.13 -4.08
CA THR A 85 -6.25 -19.15 -4.32
C THR A 85 -6.63 -19.05 -5.80
N ASN A 86 -5.65 -19.02 -6.72
CA ASN A 86 -5.87 -18.87 -8.16
C ASN A 86 -6.71 -17.63 -8.52
N ARG A 87 -6.49 -16.53 -7.79
CA ARG A 87 -7.12 -15.22 -7.97
C ARG A 87 -6.14 -14.14 -8.44
N PHE A 88 -4.87 -14.50 -8.65
CA PHE A 88 -3.84 -13.57 -9.15
C PHE A 88 -3.87 -13.48 -10.68
N GLY A 89 -4.46 -12.40 -11.20
CA GLY A 89 -4.58 -12.13 -12.63
C GLY A 89 -3.67 -11.00 -13.11
N GLU A 90 -3.87 -10.58 -14.37
CA GLU A 90 -3.05 -9.56 -15.04
C GLU A 90 -3.11 -8.20 -14.33
N ILE A 91 -4.29 -7.78 -13.86
CA ILE A 91 -4.43 -6.48 -13.18
C ILE A 91 -3.76 -6.52 -11.80
N GLU A 92 -3.87 -7.63 -11.07
CA GLU A 92 -3.18 -7.82 -9.78
C GLU A 92 -1.66 -7.82 -9.96
N GLU A 93 -1.15 -8.52 -10.99
CA GLU A 93 0.28 -8.53 -11.32
C GLU A 93 0.81 -7.12 -11.58
N LEU A 94 0.12 -6.35 -12.42
CA LEU A 94 0.53 -5.00 -12.78
C LEU A 94 0.43 -4.02 -11.61
N LEU A 95 -0.61 -4.12 -10.77
CA LEU A 95 -0.73 -3.34 -9.54
C LEU A 95 0.44 -3.59 -8.59
N VAL A 96 0.76 -4.86 -8.35
CA VAL A 96 1.88 -5.25 -7.47
C VAL A 96 3.22 -4.81 -8.07
N ARG A 97 3.44 -5.03 -9.37
CA ARG A 97 4.68 -4.65 -10.05
C ARG A 97 4.93 -3.14 -10.00
N VAL A 98 3.92 -2.33 -10.27
CA VAL A 98 4.01 -0.86 -10.17
C VAL A 98 4.22 -0.43 -8.72
N GLY A 99 3.42 -0.93 -7.78
CA GLY A 99 3.49 -0.54 -6.37
C GLY A 99 4.82 -0.90 -5.72
N ALA A 100 5.28 -2.14 -5.90
CA ALA A 100 6.56 -2.59 -5.35
C ALA A 100 7.74 -1.83 -5.99
N GLY A 101 7.72 -1.64 -7.32
CA GLY A 101 8.75 -0.88 -8.01
C GLY A 101 8.85 0.57 -7.54
N GLU A 102 7.72 1.25 -7.38
CA GLU A 102 7.66 2.62 -6.85
C GLU A 102 8.17 2.71 -5.41
N TYR A 103 7.70 1.84 -4.51
CA TYR A 103 8.09 1.89 -3.11
C TYR A 103 9.57 1.55 -2.91
N LEU A 104 10.10 0.57 -3.63
CA LEU A 104 11.53 0.28 -3.61
C LEU A 104 12.34 1.46 -4.14
N ALA A 105 11.93 2.07 -5.25
CA ALA A 105 12.61 3.24 -5.80
C ALA A 105 12.65 4.40 -4.79
N GLN A 106 11.54 4.64 -4.08
CA GLN A 106 11.46 5.68 -3.05
C GLN A 106 12.26 5.32 -1.78
N ILE A 107 12.31 4.05 -1.35
CA ILE A 107 13.18 3.64 -0.23
C ILE A 107 14.64 4.03 -0.48
N PHE A 108 15.14 3.82 -1.71
CA PHE A 108 16.53 4.11 -2.06
C PHE A 108 16.78 5.54 -2.56
N GLY A 109 15.80 6.19 -3.19
CA GLY A 109 15.92 7.53 -3.78
C GLY A 109 15.43 8.67 -2.88
N GLY A 110 14.53 8.36 -1.94
CA GLY A 110 13.96 9.27 -0.97
C GLY A 110 12.44 9.10 -0.82
N ILE A 111 11.96 9.02 0.42
CA ILE A 111 10.54 8.88 0.74
C ILE A 111 9.94 10.27 1.02
N PRO A 112 8.89 10.71 0.30
CA PRO A 112 8.20 11.95 0.59
C PRO A 112 7.35 11.81 1.85
N MET A 113 7.77 12.43 2.95
CA MET A 113 6.97 12.52 4.18
C MET A 113 5.93 13.64 4.09
N SER A 114 6.30 14.71 3.38
CA SER A 114 5.42 15.80 2.95
C SER A 114 5.92 16.32 1.59
N GLN A 115 5.27 17.33 1.00
CA GLN A 115 5.76 17.93 -0.24
C GLN A 115 7.14 18.61 -0.07
N GLY A 116 7.48 19.06 1.15
CA GLY A 116 8.73 19.75 1.44
C GLY A 116 9.76 18.89 2.18
N GLU A 117 9.37 17.71 2.68
CA GLU A 117 10.20 16.86 3.52
C GLU A 117 10.42 15.50 2.86
N MET A 118 11.66 15.27 2.45
CA MET A 118 12.12 14.02 1.86
C MET A 118 13.06 13.31 2.83
N LEU A 119 12.68 12.10 3.24
CA LEU A 119 13.55 11.21 3.99
C LEU A 119 14.55 10.54 3.06
N ARG A 120 15.84 10.57 3.40
CA ARG A 120 16.87 9.74 2.77
C ARG A 120 17.47 8.77 3.76
N LEU A 121 17.98 7.63 3.27
CA LEU A 121 18.63 6.61 4.11
C LEU A 121 19.80 7.17 4.94
N ALA A 122 20.52 8.17 4.40
CA ALA A 122 21.59 8.87 5.10
C ALA A 122 21.11 9.59 6.37
N ASP A 123 19.87 10.11 6.39
CA ASP A 123 19.28 10.78 7.56
C ASP A 123 19.10 9.81 8.74
N LEU A 124 18.91 8.52 8.41
CA LEU A 124 18.80 7.40 9.34
C LEU A 124 20.15 6.77 9.70
N GLY A 125 21.26 7.35 9.25
CA GLY A 125 22.60 6.82 9.52
C GLY A 125 22.92 5.52 8.77
N VAL A 126 22.22 5.26 7.66
CA VAL A 126 22.58 4.19 6.73
C VAL A 126 23.58 4.74 5.73
N THR A 127 24.75 4.10 5.60
CA THR A 127 25.79 4.54 4.67
C THR A 127 25.45 4.11 3.23
N GLU A 128 26.06 4.78 2.25
CA GLU A 128 25.92 4.42 0.84
C GLU A 128 26.30 2.95 0.58
N GLN A 129 27.36 2.45 1.22
CA GLN A 129 27.79 1.05 1.06
C GLN A 129 26.74 0.06 1.59
N LYS A 130 26.12 0.38 2.73
CA LYS A 130 25.03 -0.43 3.29
C LYS A 130 23.80 -0.39 2.39
N ALA A 131 23.41 0.79 1.93
CA ALA A 131 22.30 0.94 0.99
C ALA A 131 22.54 0.17 -0.32
N ALA A 132 23.75 0.28 -0.90
CA ALA A 132 24.13 -0.44 -2.12
C ALA A 132 24.10 -1.96 -1.94
N ALA A 133 24.48 -2.47 -0.77
CA ALA A 133 24.40 -3.91 -0.45
C ALA A 133 22.95 -4.42 -0.38
N ARG A 134 21.97 -3.55 -0.10
CA ARG A 134 20.54 -3.88 -0.08
C ARG A 134 19.84 -3.70 -1.42
N MET A 135 20.50 -3.07 -2.40
CA MET A 135 20.04 -2.97 -3.78
C MET A 135 20.35 -4.26 -4.56
N THR A 136 19.71 -5.37 -4.18
CA THR A 136 19.91 -6.69 -4.80
C THR A 136 19.42 -6.72 -6.25
N PRO A 137 19.76 -7.75 -7.05
CA PRO A 137 19.19 -7.93 -8.38
C PRO A 137 17.66 -7.91 -8.38
N ALA A 138 16.99 -8.59 -7.44
CA ALA A 138 15.53 -8.58 -7.35
C ALA A 138 14.96 -7.18 -7.09
N VAL A 139 15.58 -6.41 -6.19
CA VAL A 139 15.19 -5.01 -5.95
C VAL A 139 15.31 -4.18 -7.23
N LYS A 140 16.43 -4.30 -7.95
CA LYS A 140 16.66 -3.55 -9.20
C LYS A 140 15.65 -3.94 -10.28
N GLU A 141 15.34 -5.22 -10.39
CA GLU A 141 14.37 -5.73 -11.35
C GLU A 141 12.96 -5.21 -11.06
N LEU A 142 12.52 -5.24 -9.80
CA LEU A 142 11.22 -4.68 -9.40
C LEU A 142 11.14 -3.18 -9.64
N ILE A 143 12.20 -2.41 -9.33
CA ILE A 143 12.28 -0.98 -9.64
C ILE A 143 12.12 -0.74 -11.14
N ALA A 144 12.84 -1.49 -11.98
CA ALA A 144 12.73 -1.40 -13.44
C ALA A 144 11.35 -1.85 -13.97
N GLY A 145 10.64 -2.69 -13.21
CA GLY A 145 9.29 -3.13 -13.50
C GLY A 145 8.24 -2.01 -13.47
N ASN A 146 8.50 -0.89 -12.77
CA ASN A 146 7.66 0.30 -12.83
C ASN A 146 8.09 1.23 -13.98
N ASN A 147 7.81 0.82 -15.22
CA ASN A 147 8.10 1.58 -16.44
C ASN A 147 6.83 2.10 -17.13
N ALA A 148 7.01 2.86 -18.21
CA ALA A 148 5.90 3.53 -18.91
C ALA A 148 4.93 2.51 -19.54
N GLU A 149 5.46 1.42 -20.08
CA GLU A 149 4.71 0.36 -20.73
C GLU A 149 3.81 -0.38 -19.72
N THR A 150 4.37 -0.77 -18.57
CA THR A 150 3.63 -1.40 -17.46
C THR A 150 2.52 -0.48 -16.95
N ARG A 151 2.81 0.81 -16.72
CA ARG A 151 1.79 1.78 -16.27
C ARG A 151 0.70 1.99 -17.31
N ALA A 152 1.04 2.05 -18.60
CA ALA A 152 0.07 2.19 -19.68
C ALA A 152 -0.83 0.95 -19.82
N ALA A 153 -0.28 -0.26 -19.64
CA ALA A 153 -1.06 -1.50 -19.60
C ALA A 153 -2.03 -1.50 -18.41
N LEU A 154 -1.55 -1.16 -17.22
CA LEU A 154 -2.37 -1.06 -16.02
C LEU A 154 -3.50 -0.04 -16.21
N ALA A 155 -3.21 1.16 -16.72
CA ALA A 155 -4.20 2.19 -16.98
C ALA A 155 -5.33 1.72 -17.92
N LYS A 156 -5.01 0.91 -18.94
CA LYS A 156 -6.02 0.30 -19.82
C LYS A 156 -6.92 -0.67 -19.07
N LEU A 157 -6.38 -1.47 -18.14
CA LEU A 157 -7.18 -2.39 -17.33
C LEU A 157 -8.04 -1.63 -16.32
N ILE A 158 -7.52 -0.58 -15.70
CA ILE A 158 -8.28 0.32 -14.82
C ILE A 158 -9.47 0.92 -15.57
N ALA A 159 -9.25 1.42 -16.79
CA ALA A 159 -10.32 1.97 -17.61
C ALA A 159 -11.39 0.92 -17.97
N LYS A 160 -10.99 -0.34 -18.22
CA LYS A 160 -11.94 -1.44 -18.46
C LYS A 160 -12.67 -1.90 -17.20
N ALA A 161 -12.08 -1.71 -16.03
CA ALA A 161 -12.66 -2.03 -14.72
C ALA A 161 -13.60 -0.93 -14.20
N GLN A 162 -13.96 0.08 -15.01
CA GLN A 162 -14.95 1.07 -14.64
C GLN A 162 -16.27 0.41 -14.25
N GLY A 163 -16.79 0.78 -13.08
CA GLY A 163 -17.99 0.19 -12.48
C GLY A 163 -17.73 -1.03 -11.60
N SER A 164 -16.49 -1.54 -11.53
CA SER A 164 -16.10 -2.51 -10.51
C SER A 164 -16.00 -1.85 -9.13
N LEU A 165 -16.32 -2.60 -8.08
CA LEU A 165 -16.21 -2.14 -6.69
C LEU A 165 -14.76 -1.84 -6.28
N THR A 166 -13.81 -2.54 -6.89
CA THR A 166 -12.38 -2.36 -6.68
C THR A 166 -11.64 -2.45 -8.00
N ILE A 167 -10.44 -1.87 -8.02
CA ILE A 167 -9.46 -2.07 -9.09
C ILE A 167 -8.56 -3.22 -8.67
N GLY A 168 -8.75 -4.38 -9.30
CA GLY A 168 -8.15 -5.64 -8.88
C GLY A 168 -8.86 -6.27 -7.69
N ASP A 169 -8.61 -7.57 -7.50
CA ASP A 169 -9.17 -8.35 -6.41
C ASP A 169 -8.44 -8.05 -5.09
N ALA A 170 -9.19 -7.64 -4.06
CA ALA A 170 -8.64 -7.28 -2.75
C ALA A 170 -8.14 -8.47 -1.92
N GLY A 171 -8.41 -9.71 -2.34
CA GLY A 171 -8.02 -10.91 -1.62
C GLY A 171 -8.78 -11.12 -0.31
N LEU A 172 -9.99 -10.56 -0.21
CA LEU A 172 -10.88 -10.77 0.93
C LEU A 172 -11.77 -12.01 0.73
N ASP A 173 -12.39 -12.44 1.82
CA ASP A 173 -13.42 -13.49 1.78
C ASP A 173 -14.77 -12.95 1.25
N GLU A 174 -15.65 -13.89 0.92
CA GLU A 174 -16.97 -13.58 0.35
C GLU A 174 -17.86 -12.75 1.29
N THR A 175 -17.66 -12.85 2.61
CA THR A 175 -18.45 -12.09 3.58
C THR A 175 -18.06 -10.62 3.54
N LEU A 176 -16.76 -10.33 3.57
CA LEU A 176 -16.25 -8.97 3.47
C LEU A 176 -16.55 -8.34 2.10
N ASP A 177 -16.49 -9.11 1.02
CA ASP A 177 -16.87 -8.62 -0.31
C ASP A 177 -18.39 -8.36 -0.42
N ALA A 178 -19.23 -9.18 0.21
CA ALA A 178 -20.66 -8.93 0.29
C ALA A 178 -20.99 -7.65 1.07
N MET A 179 -20.33 -7.45 2.22
CA MET A 179 -20.43 -6.22 3.01
C MET A 179 -19.99 -4.99 2.21
N ARG A 180 -18.88 -5.08 1.46
CA ARG A 180 -18.44 -4.00 0.54
C ARG A 180 -19.52 -3.68 -0.49
N ALA A 181 -20.10 -4.71 -1.11
CA ALA A 181 -21.11 -4.52 -2.14
C ALA A 181 -22.39 -3.89 -1.58
N GLU A 182 -22.81 -4.27 -0.38
CA GLU A 182 -23.94 -3.67 0.32
C GLU A 182 -23.71 -2.20 0.64
N MET A 183 -22.58 -1.86 1.27
CA MET A 183 -22.23 -0.48 1.60
C MET A 183 -22.05 0.39 0.36
N HIS A 184 -21.48 -0.15 -0.72
CA HIS A 184 -21.36 0.57 -1.97
C HIS A 184 -22.73 0.88 -2.59
N ARG A 185 -23.66 -0.09 -2.64
CA ARG A 185 -25.03 0.16 -3.12
C ARG A 185 -25.71 1.26 -2.32
N PHE A 186 -25.59 1.21 -1.00
CA PHE A 186 -26.12 2.25 -0.13
C PHE A 186 -25.53 3.63 -0.46
N ALA A 187 -24.20 3.73 -0.61
CA ALA A 187 -23.55 4.99 -0.95
C ALA A 187 -24.01 5.54 -2.31
N GLU A 188 -24.09 4.70 -3.34
CA GLU A 188 -24.52 5.11 -4.69
C GLU A 188 -25.98 5.57 -4.74
N SER A 189 -26.87 4.97 -3.93
CA SER A 189 -28.28 5.36 -3.92
C SER A 189 -28.62 6.50 -2.98
N GLU A 190 -27.98 6.56 -1.80
CA GLU A 190 -28.41 7.42 -0.68
C GLU A 190 -27.45 8.58 -0.40
N VAL A 191 -26.19 8.50 -0.86
CA VAL A 191 -25.14 9.48 -0.51
C VAL A 191 -24.67 10.24 -1.74
N VAL A 192 -24.13 9.55 -2.74
CA VAL A 192 -23.49 10.14 -3.92
C VAL A 192 -24.40 11.16 -4.65
N PRO A 193 -25.70 10.88 -4.89
CA PRO A 193 -26.57 11.81 -5.62
C PRO A 193 -26.85 13.10 -4.86
N HIS A 194 -26.70 13.10 -3.53
CA HIS A 194 -27.14 14.19 -2.64
C HIS A 194 -25.97 14.96 -2.00
N ALA A 195 -24.77 14.37 -1.95
CA ALA A 195 -23.61 14.93 -1.26
C ALA A 195 -23.25 16.36 -1.72
N HIS A 196 -23.35 16.65 -3.02
CA HIS A 196 -23.07 17.99 -3.53
C HIS A 196 -24.08 19.03 -3.02
N GLU A 197 -25.36 18.68 -2.94
CA GLU A 197 -26.40 19.58 -2.47
C GLU A 197 -26.23 19.88 -0.97
N TRP A 198 -25.95 18.86 -0.15
CA TRP A 198 -25.66 19.04 1.27
C TRP A 198 -24.48 20.00 1.48
N HIS A 199 -23.42 19.84 0.67
CA HIS A 199 -22.28 20.73 0.70
C HIS A 199 -22.65 22.17 0.34
N LEU A 200 -23.40 22.39 -0.74
CA LEU A 200 -23.84 23.73 -1.17
C LEU A 200 -24.66 24.44 -0.10
N LYS A 201 -25.46 23.69 0.66
CA LYS A 201 -26.32 24.24 1.71
C LYS A 201 -25.62 24.35 3.07
N ASN A 202 -24.37 23.87 3.20
CA ASN A 202 -23.68 23.75 4.48
C ASN A 202 -24.54 23.00 5.53
N GLU A 203 -25.24 21.96 5.08
CA GLU A 203 -26.10 21.14 5.92
C GLU A 203 -25.32 19.98 6.55
N TYR A 204 -25.77 19.53 7.71
CA TYR A 204 -25.33 18.26 8.26
C TYR A 204 -25.79 17.11 7.36
N ILE A 205 -25.13 15.95 7.49
CA ILE A 205 -25.64 14.70 6.93
C ILE A 205 -27.06 14.49 7.49
N PRO A 206 -28.09 14.28 6.64
CA PRO A 206 -29.46 14.17 7.11
C PRO A 206 -29.66 13.02 8.11
N MET A 207 -30.51 13.24 9.11
CA MET A 207 -30.83 12.23 10.13
C MET A 207 -31.43 10.95 9.53
N ASP A 208 -32.12 11.07 8.39
CA ASP A 208 -32.66 9.91 7.67
C ASP A 208 -31.55 8.99 7.16
N ILE A 209 -30.40 9.54 6.73
CA ILE A 209 -29.23 8.74 6.32
C ILE A 209 -28.66 7.98 7.51
N ILE A 210 -28.53 8.66 8.66
CA ILE A 210 -28.06 8.05 9.92
C ILE A 210 -29.01 6.92 10.34
N SER A 211 -30.32 7.16 10.27
CA SER A 211 -31.34 6.16 10.60
C SER A 211 -31.23 4.93 9.70
N LYS A 212 -31.09 5.12 8.38
CA LYS A 212 -30.88 4.00 7.44
C LYS A 212 -29.61 3.21 7.74
N MET A 213 -28.50 3.88 8.06
CA MET A 213 -27.26 3.21 8.46
C MET A 213 -27.43 2.40 9.76
N ALA A 214 -28.25 2.89 10.70
CA ALA A 214 -28.57 2.16 11.93
C ALA A 214 -29.39 0.89 11.65
N GLU A 215 -30.36 0.96 10.74
CA GLU A 215 -31.14 -0.20 10.29
C GLU A 215 -30.27 -1.26 9.60
N LEU A 216 -29.22 -0.84 8.88
CA LEU A 216 -28.20 -1.73 8.31
C LEU A 216 -27.23 -2.31 9.37
N GLY A 217 -27.39 -1.95 10.65
CA GLY A 217 -26.55 -2.46 11.74
C GLY A 217 -25.14 -1.86 11.80
N VAL A 218 -24.85 -0.79 11.05
CA VAL A 218 -23.51 -0.17 10.96
C VAL A 218 -22.97 0.24 12.34
N PHE A 219 -23.83 0.72 13.24
CA PHE A 219 -23.42 1.16 14.58
C PHE A 219 -23.26 0.04 15.61
N GLY A 220 -23.63 -1.20 15.25
CA GLY A 220 -23.41 -2.39 16.07
C GLY A 220 -22.22 -3.25 15.61
N LEU A 221 -21.54 -2.84 14.53
CA LEU A 221 -20.34 -3.51 14.02
C LEU A 221 -19.13 -3.13 14.88
N THR A 222 -18.86 -3.93 15.93
CA THR A 222 -17.54 -4.23 16.55
C THR A 222 -17.75 -4.99 17.86
#